data_AF-A0A5B7ILY5-F1
#
_entry.id   AF-A0A5B7ILY5-F1
#
_cell.length_a   1.000
_cell.length_b   1.000
_cell.length_c   1.000
_cell.angle_alpha   90.00
_cell.angle_beta   90.00
_cell.angle_gamma   90.00
#
_symmetry.space_group_name_H-M   'P 1'
#
loop_
_entity.id
_entity.type
_entity.pdbx_description
1 polymer ?
#
loop_
_entity_poly.entity_id
_entity_poly.type
_entity_poly.pdbx_seq_one_letter_code
_entity_poly.pdbx_strand_id
1 'polypeptide(L)'
;MGQYRSDSSPQPWVRKTSRKLDVALTCLRLGYTRLTAHLHHMSLAPDPYFPWCISIPETMKHFMLECPRFHSHHVVLQEQLRALGVTTFDLPTLLGVTGIDSSQQSVVLRLTCAFLNKTNQLQRL
;
A
#
# COMPACT_ATOMS: atom_id res chain seq x y z
N MET A 1 -14.89 39.54 -0.02
CA MET A 1 -15.10 38.30 -0.79
C MET A 1 -13.74 37.79 -1.26
N GLY A 2 -13.44 36.52 -1.00
CA GLY A 2 -12.09 35.97 -0.89
C GLY A 2 -11.24 36.04 -2.18
N GLN A 3 -9.98 36.41 -2.02
CA GLN A 3 -9.00 36.42 -3.10
C GLN A 3 -8.58 34.98 -3.41
N TYR A 4 -8.80 34.58 -4.67
CA TYR A 4 -8.24 33.35 -5.22
C TYR A 4 -6.72 33.53 -5.28
N ARG A 5 -5.96 32.80 -4.46
CA ARG A 5 -4.50 32.85 -4.50
C ARG A 5 -4.03 32.27 -5.84
N SER A 6 -3.52 33.13 -6.71
CA SER A 6 -2.86 32.79 -7.98
C SER A 6 -1.47 32.15 -7.78
N ASP A 7 -1.32 31.34 -6.74
CA ASP A 7 -0.09 30.61 -6.48
C ASP A 7 -0.01 29.47 -7.50
N SER A 8 0.71 29.74 -8.59
CA SER A 8 0.95 28.80 -9.70
C SER A 8 2.00 27.74 -9.34
N SER A 9 2.37 27.64 -8.06
CA SER A 9 3.19 26.54 -7.57
C SER A 9 2.48 25.22 -7.89
N PRO A 10 3.17 24.23 -8.50
CA PRO A 10 2.57 22.92 -8.72
C PRO A 10 2.07 22.39 -7.38
N GLN A 11 0.78 22.10 -7.33
CA GLN A 11 0.15 21.60 -6.11
C GLN A 11 0.90 20.34 -5.65
N PRO A 12 1.08 20.07 -4.35
CA PRO A 12 1.92 18.96 -3.87
C PRO A 12 1.54 17.58 -4.43
N TRP A 13 0.30 17.42 -4.90
CA TRP A 13 -0.23 16.22 -5.56
C TRP A 13 0.05 16.15 -7.07
N VAL A 14 0.62 17.19 -7.67
CA VAL A 14 1.17 17.17 -9.04
C VAL A 14 2.54 16.51 -8.99
N ARG A 15 2.56 15.22 -8.65
CA ARG A 15 3.75 14.38 -8.77
C ARG A 15 3.45 13.24 -9.74
N LYS A 16 4.38 13.06 -10.67
CA LYS A 16 4.38 12.16 -11.85
C LYS A 16 4.38 10.66 -11.50
N THR A 17 3.75 10.26 -10.41
CA THR A 17 3.63 8.87 -9.97
C THR A 17 2.31 8.29 -10.44
N SER A 18 2.32 7.02 -10.82
CA SER A 18 1.18 6.33 -11.43
C SER A 18 -0.11 6.57 -10.65
N ARG A 19 -1.13 7.17 -11.28
CA ARG A 19 -2.46 7.39 -10.66
C ARG A 19 -3.00 6.12 -10.00
N LYS A 20 -2.72 4.94 -10.58
CA LYS A 20 -3.13 3.65 -10.02
C LYS A 20 -2.47 3.36 -8.67
N LEU A 21 -1.19 3.71 -8.50
CA LEU A 21 -0.49 3.56 -7.22
C LEU A 21 -1.02 4.54 -6.19
N ASP A 22 -1.27 5.79 -6.56
CA ASP A 22 -1.78 6.79 -5.63
C ASP A 22 -3.16 6.40 -5.10
N VAL A 23 -4.03 5.89 -5.99
CA VAL A 23 -5.34 5.35 -5.62
C VAL A 23 -5.17 4.14 -4.71
N ALA A 24 -4.38 3.14 -5.10
CA ALA A 24 -4.17 1.94 -4.30
C ALA A 24 -3.62 2.26 -2.89
N LEU A 25 -2.63 3.16 -2.80
CA LEU A 25 -2.06 3.59 -1.52
C LEU A 25 -3.07 4.35 -0.66
N THR A 26 -3.91 5.18 -1.28
CA THR A 26 -5.00 5.90 -0.57
C THR A 26 -6.06 4.93 -0.06
N CYS A 27 -6.51 4.00 -0.90
CA CYS A 27 -7.43 2.93 -0.56
C CYS A 27 -6.92 2.09 0.61
N LEU A 28 -5.64 1.68 0.57
CA LEU A 28 -4.98 0.99 1.67
C LEU A 28 -4.98 1.82 2.95
N ARG A 29 -4.58 3.10 2.89
CA ARG A 29 -4.55 3.98 4.07
C ARG A 29 -5.91 4.17 4.73
N LEU A 30 -6.97 4.24 3.93
CA LEU A 30 -8.33 4.41 4.42
C LEU A 30 -9.00 3.09 4.82
N GLY A 31 -8.38 1.94 4.53
CA GLY A 31 -8.98 0.62 4.72
C GLY A 31 -10.06 0.26 3.68
N TYR A 32 -10.33 1.13 2.70
CA TYR A 32 -11.23 0.86 1.58
C TYR A 32 -10.49 0.08 0.49
N THR A 33 -10.32 -1.21 0.72
CA THR A 33 -9.56 -2.08 -0.19
C THR A 33 -10.48 -3.01 -0.96
N ARG A 34 -10.16 -3.31 -2.22
CA ARG A 34 -10.88 -4.34 -2.99
C ARG A 34 -10.32 -5.76 -2.77
N LEU A 35 -9.69 -5.99 -1.61
CA LEU A 35 -9.24 -7.31 -1.18
C LEU A 35 -10.45 -8.17 -0.80
N THR A 36 -10.30 -9.49 -1.00
CA THR A 36 -11.44 -10.41 -1.02
C THR A 36 -12.15 -10.48 0.33
N ALA A 37 -11.43 -10.37 1.45
CA ALA A 37 -12.06 -10.32 2.78
C ALA A 37 -12.96 -9.07 2.97
N HIS A 38 -12.53 -7.91 2.46
CA HIS A 38 -13.34 -6.68 2.53
C HIS A 38 -14.56 -6.76 1.61
N LEU A 39 -14.38 -7.31 0.39
CA LEU A 39 -15.49 -7.53 -0.54
C LEU A 39 -16.52 -8.52 0.02
N HIS A 40 -16.09 -9.60 0.66
CA HIS A 40 -16.97 -10.56 1.30
C HIS A 40 -17.78 -9.92 2.43
N HIS A 41 -17.15 -9.08 3.26
CA HIS A 41 -17.86 -8.33 4.30
C HIS A 41 -18.93 -7.37 3.73
N MET A 42 -18.73 -6.87 2.51
CA MET A 42 -19.72 -6.06 1.78
C MET A 42 -20.69 -6.90 0.92
N SER A 43 -20.66 -8.23 1.02
CA SER A 43 -21.46 -9.15 0.20
C SER A 43 -21.23 -9.02 -1.31
N LEU A 44 -20.03 -8.56 -1.72
CA LEU A 44 -19.61 -8.41 -3.12
C LEU A 44 -18.72 -9.56 -3.61
N ALA A 45 -18.22 -10.41 -2.70
CA ALA A 45 -17.50 -11.63 -3.00
C ALA A 45 -18.16 -12.82 -2.30
N PRO A 46 -18.16 -14.01 -2.91
CA PRO A 46 -18.81 -15.20 -2.35
C PRO A 46 -18.08 -15.77 -1.12
N ASP A 47 -16.78 -15.56 -1.03
CA ASP A 47 -15.93 -16.04 0.08
C ASP A 47 -14.81 -15.01 0.36
N PRO A 48 -14.19 -15.03 1.55
CA PRO A 48 -13.17 -14.06 1.93
C PRO A 48 -11.75 -14.44 1.49
N TYR A 49 -11.56 -15.55 0.76
CA TYR A 49 -10.26 -16.16 0.56
C TYR A 49 -9.57 -15.68 -0.72
N PHE A 50 -8.24 -15.72 -0.70
CA PHE A 50 -7.45 -15.50 -1.90
C PHE A 50 -7.37 -16.81 -2.71
N PRO A 51 -7.41 -16.78 -4.05
CA PRO A 51 -7.38 -18.02 -4.86
C PRO A 51 -6.18 -18.94 -4.58
N TRP A 52 -5.08 -18.39 -4.07
CA TRP A 52 -3.86 -19.13 -3.74
C TRP A 52 -3.64 -19.33 -2.23
N CYS A 53 -4.50 -18.76 -1.37
CA CYS A 53 -4.45 -18.90 0.09
C CYS A 53 -5.85 -19.26 0.59
N ILE A 54 -6.20 -20.54 0.49
CA ILE A 54 -7.57 -21.05 0.67
C ILE A 54 -8.02 -21.03 2.14
N SER A 55 -7.07 -21.08 3.09
CA SER A 55 -7.37 -21.18 4.52
C SER A 55 -7.25 -19.87 5.30
N ILE A 56 -6.89 -18.77 4.64
CA ILE A 56 -6.62 -17.48 5.30
C ILE A 56 -7.36 -16.38 4.53
N PRO A 57 -8.25 -15.60 5.19
CA PRO A 57 -8.90 -14.45 4.58
C PRO A 57 -7.89 -13.46 3.99
N GLU A 58 -8.16 -12.96 2.79
CA GLU A 58 -7.30 -11.95 2.15
C GLU A 58 -7.52 -10.57 2.78
N THR A 59 -6.86 -10.33 3.91
CA THR A 59 -6.80 -9.02 4.55
C THR A 59 -5.63 -8.19 4.02
N MET A 60 -5.60 -6.89 4.32
CA MET A 60 -4.45 -6.03 4.02
C MET A 60 -3.15 -6.56 4.63
N LYS A 61 -3.21 -7.03 5.88
CA LYS A 61 -2.08 -7.61 6.58
C LYS A 61 -1.58 -8.85 5.85
N HIS A 62 -2.50 -9.74 5.48
CA HIS A 62 -2.15 -10.93 4.71
C HIS A 62 -1.47 -10.55 3.40
N PHE A 63 -2.09 -9.67 2.61
CA PHE A 63 -1.56 -9.21 1.33
C PHE A 63 -0.17 -8.56 1.44
N MET A 64 0.03 -7.65 2.39
CA MET A 64 1.26 -6.85 2.50
C MET A 64 2.39 -7.55 3.26
N LEU A 65 2.10 -8.49 4.17
CA LEU A 65 3.09 -9.03 5.10
C LEU A 65 3.21 -10.56 5.13
N GLU A 66 2.14 -11.30 4.85
CA GLU A 66 2.08 -12.74 5.20
C GLU A 66 1.83 -13.66 4.01
N CYS A 67 1.31 -13.15 2.91
CA CYS A 67 0.87 -13.94 1.76
C CYS A 67 2.05 -14.71 1.14
N PRO A 68 2.06 -16.06 1.17
CA PRO A 68 3.14 -16.88 0.64
C PRO A 68 3.40 -16.62 -0.85
N ARG A 69 2.36 -16.25 -1.60
CA ARG A 69 2.46 -15.91 -3.02
C ARG A 69 3.45 -14.77 -3.29
N PHE A 70 3.57 -13.83 -2.34
CA PHE A 70 4.42 -12.65 -2.46
C PHE A 70 5.66 -12.71 -1.58
N HIS A 71 5.99 -13.88 -1.03
CA HIS A 71 7.10 -14.05 -0.08
C HIS A 71 8.42 -13.49 -0.61
N SER A 72 8.80 -13.77 -1.86
CA SER A 72 10.02 -13.23 -2.46
C SER A 72 10.02 -11.70 -2.53
N HIS A 73 8.86 -11.09 -2.81
CA HIS A 73 8.70 -9.63 -2.80
C HIS A 73 8.75 -9.05 -1.39
N HIS A 74 8.18 -9.75 -0.39
CA HIS A 74 8.28 -9.35 1.01
C HIS A 74 9.72 -9.38 1.50
N VAL A 75 10.48 -10.44 1.19
CA VAL A 75 11.90 -10.55 1.55
C VAL A 75 12.71 -9.40 0.96
N VAL A 76 12.52 -9.09 -0.34
CA VAL A 76 13.20 -7.96 -0.99
C VAL A 76 12.83 -6.64 -0.32
N LEU A 77 11.53 -6.41 -0.06
CA LEU A 77 11.07 -5.20 0.60
C LEU A 77 11.64 -5.06 2.01
N GLN A 78 11.62 -6.13 2.81
CA GLN A 78 12.15 -6.16 4.16
C GLN A 78 13.67 -5.91 4.19
N GLU A 79 14.41 -6.49 3.25
CA GLU A 79 15.85 -6.27 3.11
C GLU A 79 16.17 -4.81 2.76
N GLN A 80 15.39 -4.21 1.84
CA GLN A 80 15.52 -2.80 1.47
C GLN A 80 15.17 -1.86 2.63
N LEU A 81 14.16 -2.20 3.43
CA LEU A 81 13.79 -1.43 4.63
C LEU A 81 14.87 -1.53 5.71
N ARG A 82 15.43 -2.72 5.94
CA ARG A 82 16.53 -2.92 6.89
C ARG A 82 17.77 -2.13 6.48
N ALA A 83 18.08 -2.07 5.18
CA ALA A 83 19.18 -1.26 4.65
C ALA A 83 18.98 0.26 4.87
N LEU A 84 17.74 0.72 5.01
CA LEU A 84 17.40 2.10 5.36
C LEU A 84 17.42 2.36 6.88
N GLY A 85 17.66 1.35 7.70
CA GLY A 85 17.60 1.45 9.16
C GLY A 85 16.19 1.32 9.74
N VAL A 86 15.20 0.96 8.92
CA VAL A 86 13.84 0.69 9.40
C VAL A 86 13.81 -0.72 10.00
N THR A 87 13.57 -0.80 11.31
CA THR A 87 13.57 -2.06 12.06
C THR A 87 12.21 -2.76 12.10
N THR A 88 11.13 -2.03 11.81
CA THR A 88 9.76 -2.54 11.85
C THR A 88 9.27 -2.93 10.45
N PHE A 89 8.66 -4.11 10.34
CA PHE A 89 7.96 -4.56 9.14
C PHE A 89 6.47 -4.74 9.45
N ASP A 90 5.77 -3.61 9.55
CA ASP A 90 4.34 -3.56 9.86
C ASP A 90 3.56 -2.67 8.90
N LEU A 91 2.23 -2.77 8.95
CA LEU A 91 1.35 -2.06 8.03
C LEU A 91 1.43 -0.53 8.18
N PRO A 92 1.42 0.06 9.40
CA PRO A 92 1.56 1.51 9.58
C PRO A 92 2.88 2.07 9.02
N THR A 93 3.99 1.37 9.21
CA THR A 93 5.31 1.74 8.69
C THR A 93 5.28 1.74 7.16
N LEU A 94 4.78 0.66 6.53
CA LEU A 94 4.72 0.51 5.08
C LEU A 94 3.80 1.53 4.39
N LEU A 95 2.70 1.91 5.04
CA LEU A 95 1.75 2.91 4.54
C LEU A 95 2.19 4.35 4.87
N GLY A 96 3.29 4.52 5.60
CA GLY A 96 3.82 5.82 6.02
C GLY A 96 2.88 6.55 6.98
N VAL A 97 2.19 5.82 7.86
CA VAL A 97 1.26 6.39 8.85
C VAL A 97 1.99 6.75 10.15
N THR A 98 2.98 5.94 10.59
CA THR A 98 3.72 6.18 11.84
C THR A 98 5.16 5.66 11.76
N GLY A 99 6.02 6.12 12.71
CA GLY A 99 7.26 5.44 13.07
C GLY A 99 8.51 5.74 12.23
N ILE A 100 8.44 6.70 11.29
CA ILE A 100 9.56 7.00 10.38
C ILE A 100 9.78 8.52 10.31
N ASP A 101 11.05 8.95 10.29
CA ASP A 101 11.42 10.34 10.00
C ASP A 101 10.88 10.79 8.63
N SER A 102 10.45 12.04 8.53
CA SER A 102 9.88 12.63 7.30
C SER A 102 10.80 12.44 6.07
N SER A 103 12.12 12.41 6.27
CA SER A 103 13.11 12.15 5.22
C SER A 103 13.02 10.72 4.66
N GLN A 104 12.88 9.72 5.53
CA GLN A 104 12.85 8.29 5.18
C GLN A 104 11.45 7.85 4.70
N GLN A 105 10.38 8.49 5.16
CA GLN A 105 9.00 8.17 4.79
C GLN A 105 8.81 8.17 3.26
N SER A 106 9.40 9.14 2.57
CA SER A 106 9.34 9.21 1.11
C SER A 106 9.99 8.00 0.42
N VAL A 107 11.06 7.45 1.00
CA VAL A 107 11.76 6.28 0.48
C VAL A 107 10.98 5.01 0.78
N VAL A 108 10.47 4.85 2.00
CA VAL A 108 9.61 3.73 2.39
C VAL A 108 8.39 3.64 1.47
N LEU A 109 7.71 4.76 1.22
CA LEU A 109 6.57 4.79 0.29
C LEU A 109 6.96 4.41 -1.13
N ARG A 110 8.13 4.82 -1.62
CA ARG A 110 8.63 4.39 -2.94
C ARG A 110 8.88 2.89 -2.99
N LEU A 111 9.44 2.30 -1.94
CA LEU A 111 9.65 0.86 -1.84
C LEU A 111 8.31 0.10 -1.77
N THR A 112 7.36 0.57 -0.97
CA THR A 112 5.99 0.04 -0.93
C THR A 112 5.32 0.11 -2.31
N CYS A 113 5.43 1.24 -3.01
CA CYS A 113 4.90 1.38 -4.37
C CYS A 113 5.58 0.43 -5.37
N ALA A 114 6.89 0.18 -5.22
CA ALA A 114 7.60 -0.80 -6.04
C ALA A 114 7.09 -2.22 -5.77
N PHE A 115 6.89 -2.59 -4.50
CA PHE A 115 6.24 -3.84 -4.12
C PHE A 115 4.85 -3.97 -4.76
N LEU A 116 3.98 -2.97 -4.61
CA LEU A 116 2.62 -2.99 -5.16
C LEU A 116 2.59 -3.13 -6.70
N ASN A 117 3.53 -2.50 -7.40
CA ASN A 117 3.69 -2.71 -8.84
C ASN A 117 4.13 -4.15 -9.18
N LYS A 118 5.04 -4.74 -8.39
CA LYS A 118 5.58 -6.09 -8.66
C LYS A 118 4.57 -7.20 -8.41
N THR A 119 3.61 -7.02 -7.49
CA THR A 119 2.55 -8.00 -7.25
C THR A 119 1.52 -8.09 -8.38
N ASN A 120 1.49 -7.09 -9.28
CA ASN A 120 0.49 -6.94 -10.35
C ASN A 120 -0.97 -6.93 -9.84
N GLN A 121 -1.20 -6.61 -8.56
CA GLN A 121 -2.56 -6.60 -7.97
C GLN A 121 -3.19 -5.20 -7.90
N LEU A 122 -2.60 -4.18 -8.54
CA LEU A 122 -3.10 -2.80 -8.47
C LEU A 122 -4.54 -2.62 -8.95
N GLN A 123 -5.06 -3.47 -9.84
CA GLN A 123 -6.47 -3.39 -10.26
C GLN A 123 -7.46 -3.89 -9.20
N ARG A 124 -6.95 -4.66 -8.22
CA ARG A 124 -7.70 -5.24 -7.11
C ARG A 124 -7.52 -4.47 -5.80
N LEU A 125 -6.83 -3.34 -5.82
CA LEU A 125 -6.67 -2.45 -4.66
C LEU A 125 -7.57 -1.23 -4.81
#